data_AF-A0A536L9S8-F1
#
_entry.id   AF-A0A536L9S8-F1
#
_cell.length_a   1.000
_cell.length_b   1.000
_cell.length_c   1.000
_cell.angle_alpha   90.00
_cell.angle_beta   90.00
_cell.angle_gamma   90.00
#
_symmetry.space_group_name_H-M   'P 1'
#
loop_
_entity.id
_entity.type
_entity.pdbx_description
1 polymer ?
#
loop_
_entity_poly.entity_id
_entity_poly.type
_entity_poly.pdbx_seq_one_letter_code
_entity_poly.pdbx_strand_id
1 'polypeptide(L)'
;TEVVVIACGIWAPQVAAMAGAFVVSTPVDHQHAALRAVAGAELPRDMPCFRDPDNLVYGKAESGGVVLGGYELDPNARWIDGVPWEHAGTSVPPDLRRFEPLLKGAARRFPFMSEAGIVKLVCHPDAMTPDANPLLGPVPGVRGLFMAAGLSLNGFGAAGGMGKSVTELITAGESELDLYAYRPWRFGPVHRDHRYVAELAKETYRYYYFLRYPYDADEWGRPRRTSALHHRIQDLGGVFGTKQGWERPEHFDPGKPWRRAGADQRRFGWNRPPWFALQAEEHRAFRERVGIIDMTSFGKIELDGPGALALLERVCGNQIDRPVGTVVYTQLLDRRGGIAGDVTITRLGPERFRLVTGAGYVNSDLGWLRLEQREADGAVEIRETTEDLCVIGMWGPQARTVLRTLTDDDVSEDSFPFMQGRTIRIEGFDVFAQRVTYVGELGWEFYVQPRLAVQVWDRLMAAGRTVGIRPGGYRALDSLRMEKGYRYYGTDLTLLDNPLEAGLGFCVRFDKGDFNGRDALATARAAGVTRRLRTLLVGDEEYLTVYGGEAVYADGSIVGRLRSCAYGFSVRRNIAYSYLPVALGPGARVEVEVFGQRVPAEVHRDAVLKREQLAGEDLKHAAS
;
A
#
# COMPACT_ATOMS: atom_id res chain seq x y z
N THR A 1 15.58 -3.94 -31.66
CA THR A 1 16.42 -4.26 -30.50
C THR A 1 15.67 -5.22 -29.62
N GLU A 2 16.29 -6.30 -29.13
CA GLU A 2 15.62 -7.27 -28.25
C GLU A 2 15.30 -6.68 -26.86
N VAL A 3 16.10 -5.69 -26.41
CA VAL A 3 15.94 -5.00 -25.13
C VAL A 3 16.19 -3.50 -25.29
N VAL A 4 15.34 -2.65 -24.70
CA VAL A 4 15.50 -1.19 -24.63
C VAL A 4 15.32 -0.74 -23.19
N VAL A 5 16.23 0.11 -22.68
CA VAL A 5 16.12 0.68 -21.32
C VAL A 5 15.90 2.18 -21.39
N ILE A 6 14.77 2.66 -20.85
CA ILE A 6 14.48 4.09 -20.70
C ILE A 6 15.21 4.61 -19.47
N ALA A 7 16.29 5.37 -19.68
CA ALA A 7 17.09 6.00 -18.63
C ALA A 7 17.35 7.50 -18.89
N CYS A 8 16.40 8.16 -19.57
CA CYS A 8 16.54 9.54 -20.06
C CYS A 8 15.99 10.60 -19.09
N GLY A 9 16.15 10.42 -17.77
CA GLY A 9 15.83 11.45 -16.77
C GLY A 9 14.41 12.05 -16.90
N ILE A 10 14.32 13.39 -16.95
CA ILE A 10 13.06 14.13 -17.06
C ILE A 10 12.29 13.87 -18.37
N TRP A 11 12.93 13.32 -19.41
CA TRP A 11 12.28 12.95 -20.68
C TRP A 11 11.65 11.55 -20.66
N ALA A 12 11.83 10.77 -19.58
CA ALA A 12 11.36 9.39 -19.52
C ALA A 12 9.86 9.22 -19.83
N PRO A 13 8.94 10.09 -19.34
CA PRO A 13 7.53 10.00 -19.72
C PRO A 13 7.28 10.15 -21.24
N GLN A 14 7.95 11.11 -21.89
CA GLN A 14 7.79 11.33 -23.33
C GLN A 14 8.40 10.20 -24.16
N VAL A 15 9.56 9.66 -23.75
CA VAL A 15 10.19 8.53 -24.44
C VAL A 15 9.38 7.24 -24.26
N ALA A 16 8.80 7.00 -23.07
CA ALA A 16 7.92 5.86 -22.85
C ALA A 16 6.66 5.92 -23.72
N ALA A 17 6.09 7.12 -23.90
CA ALA A 17 4.91 7.33 -24.74
C ALA A 17 5.16 6.96 -26.21
N MET A 18 6.40 7.09 -26.73
CA MET A 18 6.77 6.65 -28.08
C MET A 18 6.57 5.14 -28.28
N ALA A 19 6.65 4.36 -27.21
CA ALA A 19 6.41 2.91 -27.21
C ALA A 19 4.99 2.53 -26.76
N GLY A 20 4.07 3.50 -26.61
CA GLY A 20 2.73 3.28 -26.08
C GLY A 20 2.67 3.01 -24.57
N ALA A 21 3.79 3.17 -23.85
CA ALA A 21 3.86 2.99 -22.42
C ALA A 21 3.49 4.27 -21.66
N PHE A 22 2.94 4.10 -20.45
CA PHE A 22 2.59 5.19 -19.55
C PHE A 22 3.42 5.09 -18.27
N VAL A 23 4.09 6.19 -17.91
CA VAL A 23 4.93 6.30 -16.73
C VAL A 23 4.81 7.70 -16.14
N VAL A 24 5.07 7.84 -14.84
CA VAL A 24 4.75 9.07 -14.11
C VAL A 24 6.02 9.67 -13.53
N SER A 25 6.39 10.86 -14.01
CA SER A 25 7.40 11.71 -13.41
C SER A 25 7.14 13.17 -13.80
N THR A 26 7.33 14.08 -12.85
CA THR A 26 7.16 15.52 -13.05
C THR A 26 8.47 16.24 -12.74
N PRO A 27 8.97 17.08 -13.65
CA PRO A 27 10.09 17.97 -13.35
C PRO A 27 9.73 18.96 -12.23
N VAL A 28 10.44 18.91 -11.11
CA VAL A 28 10.28 19.85 -9.98
C VAL A 28 11.60 20.57 -9.75
N ASP A 29 11.57 21.90 -9.67
CA ASP A 29 12.76 22.70 -9.44
C ASP A 29 13.45 22.34 -8.12
N HIS A 30 14.75 22.08 -8.19
CA HIS A 30 15.65 21.95 -7.05
C HIS A 30 16.79 22.97 -7.15
N GLN A 31 17.16 23.57 -6.02
CA GLN A 31 18.16 24.64 -5.97
C GLN A 31 19.31 24.34 -5.01
N HIS A 32 20.51 24.74 -5.42
CA HIS A 32 21.69 24.77 -4.56
C HIS A 32 22.57 25.99 -4.85
N ALA A 33 23.23 26.51 -3.82
CA ALA A 33 24.14 27.64 -3.87
C ALA A 33 25.57 27.21 -3.53
N ALA A 34 26.54 27.69 -4.30
CA ALA A 34 27.93 27.71 -3.90
C ALA A 34 28.20 29.01 -3.11
N LEU A 35 28.67 28.87 -1.88
CA LEU A 35 28.99 29.96 -0.96
C LEU A 35 30.51 30.10 -0.82
N ARG A 36 30.99 31.34 -0.76
CA ARG A 36 32.41 31.65 -0.55
C ARG A 36 32.87 31.17 0.82
N ALA A 37 34.17 30.87 0.92
CA ALA A 37 34.85 30.76 2.20
C ALA A 37 34.73 32.07 2.98
N VAL A 38 34.52 31.96 4.30
CA VAL A 38 34.54 33.09 5.23
C VAL A 38 35.87 33.07 5.95
N ALA A 39 36.58 34.20 5.95
CA ALA A 39 37.92 34.29 6.49
C ALA A 39 37.95 33.91 7.99
N GLY A 40 38.79 32.94 8.35
CA GLY A 40 38.87 32.42 9.73
C GLY A 40 37.78 31.40 10.10
N ALA A 41 36.90 31.05 9.16
CA ALA A 41 35.85 30.03 9.30
C ALA A 41 35.81 29.08 8.09
N GLU A 42 36.96 28.88 7.43
CA GLU A 42 37.08 28.01 6.27
C GLU A 42 36.80 26.54 6.63
N LEU A 43 36.00 25.87 5.80
CA LEU A 43 35.68 24.47 6.02
C LEU A 43 36.80 23.54 5.51
N PRO A 44 37.22 22.54 6.31
CA PRO A 44 38.15 21.51 5.85
C PRO A 44 37.59 20.74 4.65
N ARG A 45 38.47 20.36 3.71
CA ARG A 45 38.09 19.60 2.52
C ARG A 45 37.44 18.25 2.86
N ASP A 46 37.87 17.63 3.94
CA ASP A 46 37.42 16.33 4.44
C ASP A 46 36.26 16.44 5.44
N MET A 47 35.66 17.63 5.62
CA MET A 47 34.45 17.77 6.41
C MET A 47 33.34 16.86 5.86
N PRO A 48 32.68 16.05 6.71
CA PRO A 48 31.55 15.24 6.29
C PRO A 48 30.43 16.10 5.69
N CYS A 49 29.77 15.56 4.66
CA CYS A 49 28.50 16.11 4.21
C CYS A 49 27.51 16.15 5.38
N PHE A 50 26.74 17.21 5.49
CA PHE A 50 25.72 17.34 6.52
C PHE A 50 24.32 17.45 5.92
N ARG A 51 23.33 17.07 6.72
CA ARG A 51 21.92 17.34 6.50
C ARG A 51 21.37 17.94 7.78
N ASP A 52 20.59 19.00 7.65
CA ASP A 52 19.83 19.63 8.72
C ASP A 52 18.35 19.64 8.30
N PRO A 53 17.61 18.57 8.60
CA PRO A 53 16.20 18.46 8.26
C PRO A 53 15.32 19.52 8.94
N ASP A 54 15.70 20.03 10.11
CA ASP A 54 14.95 21.06 10.83
C ASP A 54 14.97 22.41 10.10
N ASN A 55 16.05 22.68 9.36
CA ASN A 55 16.18 23.86 8.50
C ASN A 55 16.05 23.53 7.00
N LEU A 56 15.69 22.29 6.66
CA LEU A 56 15.46 21.80 5.30
C LEU A 56 16.68 21.91 4.36
N VAL A 57 17.91 21.91 4.90
CA VAL A 57 19.15 22.11 4.13
C VAL A 57 20.12 20.94 4.22
N TYR A 58 20.97 20.82 3.22
CA TYR A 58 22.13 19.92 3.21
C TYR A 58 23.32 20.63 2.59
N GLY A 59 24.52 20.15 2.88
CA GLY A 59 25.70 20.71 2.25
C GLY A 59 26.96 19.89 2.40
N LYS A 60 27.99 20.34 1.69
CA LYS A 60 29.35 19.80 1.75
C LYS A 60 30.36 20.94 1.65
N ALA A 61 31.56 20.72 2.20
CA ALA A 61 32.66 21.63 2.00
C ALA A 61 33.08 21.70 0.52
N GLU A 62 33.37 22.90 0.03
CA GLU A 62 33.86 23.14 -1.32
C GLU A 62 34.76 24.38 -1.31
N SER A 63 36.04 24.22 -1.68
CA SER A 63 37.02 25.32 -1.76
C SER A 63 37.10 26.21 -0.50
N GLY A 64 37.01 25.61 0.69
CA GLY A 64 36.97 26.33 1.98
C GLY A 64 35.62 26.98 2.31
N GLY A 65 34.67 27.00 1.37
CA GLY A 65 33.28 27.39 1.56
C GLY A 65 32.34 26.19 1.58
N VAL A 66 31.10 26.41 1.13
CA VAL A 66 30.01 25.43 1.23
C VAL A 66 29.26 25.36 -0.10
N VAL A 67 28.95 24.15 -0.58
CA VAL A 67 27.82 23.95 -1.49
C VAL A 67 26.61 23.56 -0.65
N LEU A 68 25.58 24.40 -0.65
CA LEU A 68 24.38 24.28 0.16
C LEU A 68 23.16 24.09 -0.75
N GLY A 69 22.41 23.01 -0.57
CA GLY A 69 21.11 22.81 -1.20
C GLY A 69 20.02 22.62 -0.15
N GLY A 70 18.77 22.59 -0.57
CA GLY A 70 17.67 22.29 0.36
C GLY A 70 16.32 22.18 -0.33
N TYR A 71 15.29 21.93 0.47
CA TYR A 71 13.94 21.64 0.01
C TYR A 71 12.98 22.74 0.45
N GLU A 72 12.62 23.62 -0.47
CA GLU A 72 11.70 24.72 -0.23
C GLU A 72 10.26 24.24 -0.02
N LEU A 73 9.51 24.97 0.82
CA LEU A 73 8.13 24.62 1.19
C LEU A 73 7.08 24.91 0.10
N ASP A 74 7.47 25.70 -0.90
CA ASP A 74 6.64 26.08 -2.05
C ASP A 74 7.38 25.77 -3.36
N PRO A 75 7.55 24.47 -3.69
CA PRO A 75 8.30 24.06 -4.87
C PRO A 75 7.53 24.33 -6.16
N ASN A 76 8.27 24.57 -7.24
CA ASN A 76 7.70 24.81 -8.56
C ASN A 76 7.85 23.59 -9.45
N ALA A 77 6.74 23.07 -9.95
CA ALA A 77 6.74 22.07 -11.00
C ALA A 77 6.84 22.75 -12.38
N ARG A 78 7.61 22.17 -13.30
CA ARG A 78 7.79 22.66 -14.65
C ARG A 78 7.43 21.59 -15.66
N TRP A 79 7.09 22.04 -16.87
CA TRP A 79 6.97 21.15 -18.03
C TRP A 79 6.09 19.94 -17.76
N ILE A 80 5.00 20.16 -17.03
CA ILE A 80 4.19 19.10 -16.44
C ILE A 80 3.56 18.20 -17.50
N ASP A 81 3.38 18.73 -18.71
CA ASP A 81 2.82 18.09 -19.90
C ASP A 81 3.88 17.77 -20.98
N GLY A 82 5.17 17.97 -20.70
CA GLY A 82 6.25 17.60 -21.61
C GLY A 82 7.46 18.53 -21.50
N VAL A 83 8.64 17.92 -21.37
CA VAL A 83 9.93 18.60 -21.35
C VAL A 83 10.32 19.03 -22.77
N PRO A 84 10.83 20.26 -22.97
CA PRO A 84 11.43 20.67 -24.24
C PRO A 84 12.59 19.75 -24.63
N TRP A 85 12.62 19.29 -25.88
CA TRP A 85 13.67 18.39 -26.37
C TRP A 85 15.04 19.07 -26.47
N GLU A 86 15.03 20.39 -26.64
CA GLU A 86 16.22 21.24 -26.76
C GLU A 86 16.87 21.55 -25.40
N HIS A 87 16.23 21.23 -24.28
CA HIS A 87 16.78 21.50 -22.95
C HIS A 87 17.94 20.54 -22.63
N ALA A 88 19.18 20.90 -22.98
CA ALA A 88 20.35 20.07 -22.71
C ALA A 88 21.50 20.90 -22.13
N GLY A 89 22.22 20.36 -21.14
CA GLY A 89 23.44 20.94 -20.58
C GLY A 89 23.29 22.34 -19.95
N THR A 90 22.06 22.75 -19.59
CA THR A 90 21.76 24.08 -19.08
C THR A 90 20.90 24.02 -17.81
N SER A 91 21.05 25.01 -16.95
CA SER A 91 20.19 25.22 -15.77
C SER A 91 18.99 26.09 -16.12
N VAL A 92 17.93 26.02 -15.33
CA VAL A 92 16.80 26.95 -15.42
C VAL A 92 17.08 28.20 -14.55
N PRO A 93 16.39 29.34 -14.79
CA PRO A 93 16.58 30.53 -13.97
C PRO A 93 16.30 30.23 -12.48
N PRO A 94 17.23 30.54 -11.57
CA PRO A 94 17.02 30.32 -10.15
C PRO A 94 16.08 31.35 -9.53
N ASP A 95 15.49 31.00 -8.39
CA ASP A 95 14.63 31.86 -7.58
C ASP A 95 15.25 32.05 -6.19
N LEU A 96 15.94 33.20 -6.03
CA LEU A 96 16.57 33.59 -4.77
C LEU A 96 15.54 33.82 -3.66
N ARG A 97 14.33 34.32 -3.98
CA ARG A 97 13.29 34.56 -2.95
C ARG A 97 12.79 33.24 -2.38
N ARG A 98 12.59 32.23 -3.24
CA ARG A 98 12.24 30.88 -2.80
C ARG A 98 13.36 30.24 -1.99
N PHE A 99 14.62 30.49 -2.33
CA PHE A 99 15.80 29.93 -1.65
C PHE A 99 16.18 30.64 -0.35
N GLU A 100 15.80 31.91 -0.17
CA GLU A 100 16.16 32.75 0.98
C GLU A 100 15.81 32.13 2.35
N PRO A 101 14.64 31.48 2.56
CA PRO A 101 14.33 30.82 3.84
C PRO A 101 15.32 29.73 4.21
N LEU A 102 15.84 28.98 3.22
CA LEU A 102 16.85 27.94 3.43
C LEU A 102 18.19 28.55 3.84
N LEU A 103 18.61 29.63 3.19
CA LEU A 103 19.82 30.39 3.58
C LEU A 103 19.71 30.93 5.01
N LYS A 104 18.54 31.47 5.39
CA LYS A 104 18.28 31.92 6.76
C LYS A 104 18.35 30.75 7.75
N GLY A 105 17.83 29.58 7.40
CA GLY A 105 17.93 28.36 8.21
C GLY A 105 19.37 27.89 8.39
N ALA A 106 20.13 27.82 7.30
CA ALA A 106 21.53 27.47 7.32
C ALA A 106 22.34 28.46 8.17
N ALA A 107 22.12 29.77 8.04
CA ALA A 107 22.78 30.79 8.86
C ALA A 107 22.41 30.70 10.36
N ARG A 108 21.18 30.29 10.70
CA ARG A 108 20.83 30.02 12.11
C ARG A 108 21.61 28.83 12.68
N ARG A 109 21.77 27.77 11.90
CA ARG A 109 22.51 26.57 12.32
C ARG A 109 24.03 26.80 12.33
N PHE A 110 24.53 27.53 11.35
CA PHE A 110 25.94 27.81 11.09
C PHE A 110 26.13 29.33 10.93
N PRO A 111 26.33 30.07 12.03
CA PRO A 111 26.35 31.54 12.01
C PRO A 111 27.31 32.17 11.00
N PHE A 112 28.47 31.56 10.75
CA PHE A 112 29.44 32.06 9.78
C PHE A 112 28.85 32.17 8.36
N MET A 113 27.86 31.36 7.99
CA MET A 113 27.24 31.41 6.66
C MET A 113 26.47 32.71 6.40
N SER A 114 26.14 33.49 7.44
CA SER A 114 25.50 34.81 7.28
C SER A 114 26.42 35.84 6.60
N GLU A 115 27.74 35.65 6.67
CA GLU A 115 28.75 36.50 6.06
C GLU A 115 29.25 35.93 4.71
N ALA A 116 28.86 34.71 4.38
CA ALA A 116 29.30 34.03 3.17
C ALA A 116 28.62 34.63 1.93
N GLY A 117 29.42 35.17 1.00
CA GLY A 117 28.91 35.62 -0.29
C GLY A 117 28.46 34.45 -1.18
N ILE A 118 27.35 34.62 -1.90
CA ILE A 118 26.90 33.64 -2.90
C ILE A 118 27.78 33.78 -4.15
N VAL A 119 28.46 32.70 -4.54
CA VAL A 119 29.20 32.63 -5.81
C VAL A 119 28.22 32.40 -6.97
N LYS A 120 27.34 31.42 -6.80
CA LYS A 120 26.33 31.05 -7.80
C LYS A 120 25.16 30.35 -7.12
N LEU A 121 23.95 30.69 -7.53
CA LEU A 121 22.74 29.92 -7.27
C LEU A 121 22.38 29.15 -8.55
N VAL A 122 22.16 27.84 -8.43
CA VAL A 122 21.81 26.95 -9.52
C VAL A 122 20.43 26.38 -9.27
N CYS A 123 19.60 26.34 -10.31
CA CYS A 123 18.32 25.65 -10.30
C CYS A 123 18.29 24.62 -11.42
N HIS A 124 17.95 23.38 -11.09
CA HIS A 124 17.74 22.31 -12.06
C HIS A 124 16.41 21.61 -11.76
N PRO A 125 15.65 21.21 -12.79
CA PRO A 125 14.42 20.47 -12.60
C PRO A 125 14.74 18.97 -12.42
N ASP A 126 14.33 18.42 -11.30
CA ASP A 126 14.50 17.00 -10.96
C ASP A 126 13.28 16.17 -11.35
N ALA A 127 13.52 14.95 -11.81
CA ALA A 127 12.48 14.00 -12.23
C ALA A 127 11.75 13.39 -11.02
N MET A 128 10.82 14.13 -10.43
CA MET A 128 10.09 13.75 -9.22
C MET A 128 8.93 12.80 -9.52
N THR A 129 8.82 11.70 -8.80
CA THR A 129 7.64 10.83 -8.80
C THR A 129 6.71 11.20 -7.64
N PRO A 130 5.40 10.92 -7.71
CA PRO A 130 4.44 11.22 -6.62
C PRO A 130 4.76 10.62 -5.25
N ASP A 131 5.72 9.68 -5.17
CA ASP A 131 6.15 9.02 -3.94
C ASP A 131 7.66 9.11 -3.70
N ALA A 132 8.38 9.93 -4.50
CA ALA A 132 9.84 10.06 -4.52
C ALA A 132 10.63 8.77 -4.76
N ASN A 133 9.98 7.66 -5.09
CA ASN A 133 10.64 6.41 -5.40
C ASN A 133 10.99 6.33 -6.90
N PRO A 134 12.10 5.66 -7.27
CA PRO A 134 12.46 5.47 -8.66
C PRO A 134 11.46 4.57 -9.41
N LEU A 135 11.59 4.54 -10.73
CA LEU A 135 10.85 3.70 -11.65
C LEU A 135 11.81 2.68 -12.28
N LEU A 136 11.83 1.45 -11.75
CA LEU A 136 12.78 0.40 -12.09
C LEU A 136 12.09 -0.90 -12.53
N GLY A 137 12.52 -1.45 -13.65
CA GLY A 137 12.13 -2.79 -14.10
C GLY A 137 11.41 -2.82 -15.45
N PRO A 138 10.78 -3.96 -15.82
CA PRO A 138 10.15 -4.14 -17.13
C PRO A 138 8.93 -3.22 -17.31
N VAL A 139 8.46 -3.02 -18.53
CA VAL A 139 7.24 -2.24 -18.79
C VAL A 139 6.15 -3.17 -19.31
N PRO A 140 5.09 -3.46 -18.52
CA PRO A 140 4.03 -4.35 -18.93
C PRO A 140 3.37 -3.92 -20.24
N GLY A 141 3.11 -4.87 -21.14
CA GLY A 141 2.49 -4.62 -22.44
C GLY A 141 3.46 -4.25 -23.57
N VAL A 142 4.75 -4.01 -23.28
CA VAL A 142 5.78 -3.75 -24.31
C VAL A 142 6.97 -4.67 -24.07
N ARG A 143 7.03 -5.78 -24.81
CA ARG A 143 8.08 -6.80 -24.64
C ARG A 143 9.47 -6.18 -24.88
N GLY A 144 10.40 -6.48 -23.97
CA GLY A 144 11.80 -6.01 -24.06
C GLY A 144 12.00 -4.56 -23.62
N LEU A 145 10.96 -3.82 -23.23
CA LEU A 145 11.11 -2.48 -22.69
C LEU A 145 11.30 -2.51 -21.17
N PHE A 146 12.35 -1.83 -20.70
CA PHE A 146 12.69 -1.67 -19.29
C PHE A 146 12.83 -0.18 -18.97
N MET A 147 12.79 0.15 -17.68
CA MET A 147 12.98 1.51 -17.21
C MET A 147 13.93 1.60 -16.02
N ALA A 148 14.69 2.69 -16.01
CA ALA A 148 15.51 3.17 -14.91
C ALA A 148 15.39 4.71 -14.87
N ALA A 149 14.25 5.21 -14.39
CA ALA A 149 13.89 6.62 -14.45
C ALA A 149 13.22 7.13 -13.17
N GLY A 150 12.80 8.39 -13.13
CA GLY A 150 12.13 8.99 -11.97
C GLY A 150 13.01 8.97 -10.71
N LEU A 151 14.34 9.13 -10.89
CA LEU A 151 15.37 8.98 -9.87
C LEU A 151 15.42 10.16 -8.88
N SER A 152 14.24 10.58 -8.42
CA SER A 152 13.94 11.65 -7.47
C SER A 152 14.96 11.69 -6.33
N LEU A 153 15.87 12.69 -6.37
CA LEU A 153 16.79 13.06 -5.28
C LEU A 153 17.86 12.03 -4.86
N ASN A 154 17.69 10.76 -5.21
CA ASN A 154 18.57 9.65 -4.85
C ASN A 154 19.38 9.10 -6.03
N GLY A 155 19.18 9.65 -7.24
CA GLY A 155 19.76 9.13 -8.48
C GLY A 155 21.26 8.90 -8.42
N PHE A 156 22.04 9.90 -7.99
CA PHE A 156 23.50 9.79 -7.93
C PHE A 156 23.97 8.74 -6.92
N GLY A 157 23.39 8.74 -5.70
CA GLY A 157 23.83 7.84 -4.62
C GLY A 157 23.44 6.38 -4.85
N ALA A 158 22.29 6.14 -5.49
CA ALA A 158 21.75 4.80 -5.69
C ALA A 158 22.02 4.22 -7.10
N ALA A 159 22.60 5.00 -8.04
CA ALA A 159 22.75 4.60 -9.45
C ALA A 159 23.40 3.22 -9.63
N GLY A 160 24.46 2.92 -8.88
CA GLY A 160 25.16 1.63 -8.98
C GLY A 160 24.25 0.44 -8.64
N GLY A 161 23.51 0.53 -7.54
CA GLY A 161 22.57 -0.52 -7.13
C GLY A 161 21.39 -0.65 -8.09
N MET A 162 20.81 0.47 -8.53
CA MET A 162 19.69 0.46 -9.49
C MET A 162 20.10 -0.12 -10.84
N GLY A 163 21.29 0.22 -11.33
CA GLY A 163 21.86 -0.37 -12.54
C GLY A 163 22.01 -1.88 -12.42
N LYS A 164 22.59 -2.38 -11.31
CA LYS A 164 22.72 -3.81 -11.02
C LYS A 164 21.36 -4.52 -11.05
N SER A 165 20.36 -4.02 -10.33
CA SER A 165 19.03 -4.66 -10.27
C SER A 165 18.32 -4.70 -11.63
N VAL A 166 18.43 -3.65 -12.45
CA VAL A 166 17.86 -3.67 -13.81
C VAL A 166 18.62 -4.63 -14.71
N THR A 167 19.95 -4.71 -14.60
CA THR A 167 20.75 -5.71 -15.33
C THR A 167 20.33 -7.13 -14.97
N GLU A 168 20.18 -7.46 -13.68
CA GLU A 168 19.71 -8.77 -13.22
C GLU A 168 18.35 -9.13 -13.82
N LEU A 169 17.39 -8.21 -13.80
CA LEU A 169 16.07 -8.42 -14.41
C LEU A 169 16.17 -8.70 -15.92
N ILE A 170 17.08 -8.05 -16.62
CA ILE A 170 17.27 -8.26 -18.07
C ILE A 170 17.95 -9.61 -18.34
N THR A 171 18.99 -9.97 -17.59
CA THR A 171 19.84 -11.13 -17.90
C THR A 171 19.38 -12.42 -17.24
N ALA A 172 18.74 -12.33 -16.08
CA ALA A 172 18.28 -13.48 -15.29
C ALA A 172 16.75 -13.55 -15.18
N GLY A 173 16.03 -12.49 -15.54
CA GLY A 173 14.56 -12.42 -15.42
C GLY A 173 14.08 -12.05 -14.01
N GLU A 174 14.99 -11.86 -13.06
CA GLU A 174 14.72 -11.61 -11.64
C GLU A 174 15.86 -10.81 -11.00
N SER A 175 15.62 -10.18 -9.85
CA SER A 175 16.64 -9.48 -9.06
C SER A 175 16.73 -10.05 -7.64
N GLU A 176 17.89 -9.87 -7.00
CA GLU A 176 18.10 -10.20 -5.58
C GLU A 176 17.30 -9.27 -4.65
N LEU A 177 17.04 -8.03 -5.09
CA LEU A 177 16.31 -7.03 -4.33
C LEU A 177 14.83 -7.06 -4.72
N ASP A 178 13.97 -6.84 -3.72
CA ASP A 178 12.55 -6.59 -3.99
C ASP A 178 12.37 -5.16 -4.51
N LEU A 179 12.09 -5.06 -5.81
CA LEU A 179 11.81 -3.79 -6.47
C LEU A 179 10.31 -3.46 -6.54
N TYR A 180 9.44 -4.13 -5.76
CA TYR A 180 7.99 -3.92 -5.82
C TYR A 180 7.60 -2.44 -5.71
N ALA A 181 8.15 -1.74 -4.71
CA ALA A 181 7.92 -0.31 -4.49
C ALA A 181 8.44 0.58 -5.64
N TYR A 182 9.34 0.05 -6.49
CA TYR A 182 9.97 0.77 -7.59
C TYR A 182 9.40 0.40 -8.95
N ARG A 183 8.45 -0.56 -9.02
CA ARG A 183 7.82 -0.98 -10.27
C ARG A 183 7.29 0.24 -11.04
N PRO A 184 7.61 0.40 -12.33
CA PRO A 184 7.20 1.58 -13.08
C PRO A 184 5.70 1.69 -13.33
N TRP A 185 4.98 0.58 -13.18
CA TRP A 185 3.54 0.48 -13.37
C TRP A 185 2.74 0.53 -12.06
N ARG A 186 3.33 0.99 -10.93
CA ARG A 186 2.61 1.14 -9.65
C ARG A 186 1.59 2.29 -9.65
N PHE A 187 1.75 3.27 -10.54
CA PHE A 187 0.85 4.40 -10.70
C PHE A 187 -0.25 4.07 -11.71
N GLY A 188 -1.51 4.27 -11.28
CA GLY A 188 -2.68 3.93 -12.10
C GLY A 188 -3.20 5.04 -13.00
N PRO A 189 -4.30 4.77 -13.75
CA PRO A 189 -4.90 5.70 -14.70
C PRO A 189 -5.16 7.11 -14.16
N VAL A 190 -5.49 7.23 -12.86
CA VAL A 190 -5.69 8.52 -12.20
C VAL A 190 -4.48 9.45 -12.30
N HIS A 191 -3.27 8.90 -12.38
CA HIS A 191 -2.00 9.62 -12.50
C HIS A 191 -1.67 10.01 -13.95
N ARG A 192 -2.55 9.75 -14.93
CA ARG A 192 -2.37 10.29 -16.30
C ARG A 192 -2.60 11.80 -16.38
N ASP A 193 -3.29 12.35 -15.39
CA ASP A 193 -3.51 13.79 -15.29
C ASP A 193 -2.26 14.48 -14.75
N HIS A 194 -1.54 15.14 -15.65
CA HIS A 194 -0.31 15.88 -15.36
C HIS A 194 -0.47 16.93 -14.27
N ARG A 195 -1.63 17.57 -14.13
CA ARG A 195 -1.88 18.56 -13.07
C ARG A 195 -1.95 17.89 -11.71
N TYR A 196 -2.69 16.77 -11.63
CA TYR A 196 -2.79 15.99 -10.40
C TYR A 196 -1.42 15.45 -9.96
N VAL A 197 -0.65 14.86 -10.87
CA VAL A 197 0.69 14.35 -10.58
C VAL A 197 1.63 15.47 -10.14
N ALA A 198 1.57 16.63 -10.77
CA ALA A 198 2.41 17.77 -10.39
C ALA A 198 2.10 18.26 -8.97
N GLU A 199 0.83 18.27 -8.54
CA GLU A 199 0.49 18.57 -7.14
C GLU A 199 1.10 17.57 -6.17
N LEU A 200 0.99 16.26 -6.47
CA LEU A 200 1.60 15.22 -5.62
C LEU A 200 3.12 15.35 -5.57
N ALA A 201 3.79 15.50 -6.72
CA ALA A 201 5.24 15.62 -6.81
C ALA A 201 5.76 16.84 -6.03
N LYS A 202 5.06 17.98 -6.10
CA LYS A 202 5.40 19.16 -5.29
C LYS A 202 5.21 18.90 -3.80
N GLU A 203 4.13 18.25 -3.39
CA GLU A 203 3.92 17.93 -1.97
C GLU A 203 4.99 16.96 -1.44
N THR A 204 5.37 15.95 -2.24
CA THR A 204 6.48 15.06 -1.93
C THR A 204 7.79 15.82 -1.75
N TYR A 205 8.10 16.76 -2.66
CA TYR A 205 9.29 17.62 -2.54
C TYR A 205 9.24 18.46 -1.26
N ARG A 206 8.12 19.13 -1.00
CA ARG A 206 7.90 19.98 0.18
C ARG A 206 8.18 19.23 1.48
N TYR A 207 7.79 17.96 1.54
CA TYR A 207 7.93 17.15 2.75
C TYR A 207 9.17 16.25 2.78
N TYR A 208 10.07 16.33 1.80
CA TYR A 208 11.19 15.38 1.68
C TYR A 208 12.12 15.35 2.91
N TYR A 209 12.36 16.51 3.55
CA TYR A 209 13.15 16.61 4.78
C TYR A 209 12.31 16.63 6.07
N PHE A 210 10.99 16.61 5.97
CA PHE A 210 10.17 16.52 7.16
C PHE A 210 10.20 15.11 7.73
N LEU A 211 10.29 15.02 9.07
CA LEU A 211 9.98 13.77 9.75
C LEU A 211 8.54 13.37 9.43
N ARG A 212 8.37 12.15 8.89
CA ARG A 212 7.06 11.57 8.59
C ARG A 212 6.58 10.80 9.83
N TYR A 213 5.51 11.25 10.46
CA TYR A 213 4.88 10.51 11.56
C TYR A 213 3.91 9.45 11.03
N PRO A 214 3.53 8.44 11.84
CA PRO A 214 2.73 7.29 11.41
C PRO A 214 1.38 7.63 10.77
N TYR A 215 0.81 8.77 11.15
CA TYR A 215 -0.49 9.22 10.71
C TYR A 215 -0.41 10.49 9.87
N ASP A 216 0.76 10.80 9.32
CA ASP A 216 0.86 11.90 8.37
C ASP A 216 0.04 11.61 7.12
N ALA A 217 -0.75 12.59 6.71
CA ALA A 217 -1.57 12.51 5.52
C ALA A 217 -1.21 13.64 4.55
N ASP A 218 -1.15 13.29 3.28
CA ASP A 218 -0.97 14.21 2.16
C ASP A 218 -2.31 14.89 1.84
N GLU A 219 -2.23 16.17 1.45
CA GLU A 219 -3.37 17.07 1.27
C GLU A 219 -3.52 17.54 -0.19
N TRP A 220 -2.44 17.57 -0.95
CA TRP A 220 -2.43 18.19 -2.28
C TRP A 220 -3.05 17.25 -3.30
N GLY A 221 -3.69 17.83 -4.32
CA GLY A 221 -4.44 17.08 -5.33
C GLY A 221 -5.74 16.43 -4.85
N ARG A 222 -6.20 16.72 -3.62
CA ARG A 222 -7.42 16.12 -3.04
C ARG A 222 -8.64 17.05 -3.10
N PRO A 223 -9.86 16.51 -3.35
CA PRO A 223 -10.16 15.10 -3.60
C PRO A 223 -9.92 14.76 -5.07
N ARG A 224 -9.50 13.53 -5.36
CA ARG A 224 -9.32 13.07 -6.75
C ARG A 224 -10.35 12.05 -7.21
N ARG A 225 -10.62 11.03 -6.38
CA ARG A 225 -11.63 10.00 -6.62
C ARG A 225 -12.47 9.86 -5.36
N THR A 226 -13.79 9.79 -5.51
CA THR A 226 -14.75 9.64 -4.41
C THR A 226 -15.73 8.55 -4.74
N SER A 227 -16.10 7.71 -3.77
CA SER A 227 -17.16 6.73 -3.97
C SER A 227 -18.52 7.44 -4.10
N ALA A 228 -19.52 6.72 -4.62
CA ALA A 228 -20.90 7.20 -4.61
C ALA A 228 -21.44 7.42 -3.18
N LEU A 229 -20.79 6.84 -2.16
CA LEU A 229 -21.15 6.95 -0.76
C LEU A 229 -20.45 8.11 -0.03
N HIS A 230 -19.58 8.84 -0.72
CA HIS A 230 -18.74 9.88 -0.10
C HIS A 230 -19.54 10.89 0.73
N HIS A 231 -20.66 11.40 0.20
CA HIS A 231 -21.50 12.33 0.95
C HIS A 231 -22.22 11.70 2.14
N ARG A 232 -22.65 10.44 2.06
CA ARG A 232 -23.20 9.73 3.23
C ARG A 232 -22.18 9.55 4.34
N ILE A 233 -20.93 9.29 3.96
CA ILE A 233 -19.83 9.21 4.92
C ILE A 233 -19.54 10.59 5.54
N GLN A 234 -19.64 11.67 4.76
CA GLN A 234 -19.53 13.04 5.28
C GLN A 234 -20.64 13.36 6.29
N ASP A 235 -21.88 12.99 6.00
CA ASP A 235 -23.04 13.18 6.90
C ASP A 235 -22.82 12.47 8.26
N LEU A 236 -22.02 11.40 8.27
CA LEU A 236 -21.69 10.59 9.46
C LEU A 236 -20.44 11.09 10.21
N GLY A 237 -19.83 12.20 9.80
CA GLY A 237 -18.62 12.74 10.44
C GLY A 237 -17.33 11.99 10.05
N GLY A 238 -17.26 11.45 8.83
CA GLY A 238 -16.09 10.71 8.36
C GLY A 238 -14.81 11.57 8.28
N VAL A 239 -13.69 10.98 8.69
CA VAL A 239 -12.34 11.55 8.49
C VAL A 239 -11.65 10.80 7.36
N PHE A 240 -11.36 11.51 6.27
CA PHE A 240 -10.89 10.88 5.03
C PHE A 240 -9.37 10.91 4.88
N GLY A 241 -8.76 9.75 4.69
CA GLY A 241 -7.42 9.59 4.14
C GLY A 241 -7.46 9.44 2.62
N THR A 242 -6.31 9.21 2.00
CA THR A 242 -6.19 8.96 0.55
C THR A 242 -5.40 7.69 0.24
N LYS A 243 -5.81 6.97 -0.82
CA LYS A 243 -5.00 5.91 -1.43
C LYS A 243 -5.32 5.81 -2.92
N GLN A 244 -4.31 5.92 -3.78
CA GLN A 244 -4.48 5.87 -5.25
C GLN A 244 -5.59 6.83 -5.75
N GLY A 245 -5.62 8.04 -5.16
CA GLY A 245 -6.59 9.09 -5.43
C GLY A 245 -7.95 8.95 -4.75
N TRP A 246 -8.29 7.78 -4.19
CA TRP A 246 -9.55 7.57 -3.47
C TRP A 246 -9.55 8.24 -2.10
N GLU A 247 -10.56 9.07 -1.85
CA GLU A 247 -10.95 9.49 -0.50
C GLU A 247 -11.56 8.28 0.25
N ARG A 248 -10.93 7.88 1.35
CA ARG A 248 -11.31 6.69 2.13
C ARG A 248 -11.59 7.07 3.58
N PRO A 249 -12.71 6.66 4.19
CA PRO A 249 -12.95 6.90 5.62
C PRO A 249 -11.92 6.12 6.44
N GLU A 250 -11.03 6.83 7.12
CA GLU A 250 -10.07 6.21 8.03
C GLU A 250 -10.72 5.84 9.36
N HIS A 251 -11.58 6.72 9.87
CA HIS A 251 -12.40 6.57 11.07
C HIS A 251 -13.56 7.58 11.00
N PHE A 252 -14.47 7.51 11.96
CA PHE A 252 -15.58 8.43 12.13
C PHE A 252 -15.47 9.22 13.44
N ASP A 253 -15.81 10.50 13.37
CA ASP A 253 -15.97 11.41 14.52
C ASP A 253 -17.47 11.81 14.63
N PRO A 254 -18.35 10.95 15.19
CA PRO A 254 -19.79 11.23 15.22
C PRO A 254 -20.10 12.54 15.94
N GLY A 255 -20.99 13.34 15.35
CA GLY A 255 -21.40 14.64 15.89
C GLY A 255 -20.43 15.79 15.60
N LYS A 256 -19.31 15.55 14.91
CA LYS A 256 -18.44 16.59 14.38
C LYS A 256 -18.59 16.73 12.86
N PRO A 257 -18.27 17.90 12.28
CA PRO A 257 -18.12 18.03 10.83
C PRO A 257 -17.06 17.05 10.30
N TRP A 258 -17.34 16.46 9.13
CA TRP A 258 -16.37 15.66 8.40
C TRP A 258 -15.12 16.48 8.04
N ARG A 259 -14.00 15.80 7.80
CA ARG A 259 -12.76 16.44 7.31
C ARG A 259 -11.87 15.49 6.53
N ARG A 260 -10.90 16.03 5.79
CA ARG A 260 -9.76 15.26 5.28
C ARG A 260 -8.66 15.21 6.33
N ALA A 261 -8.08 14.04 6.55
CA ALA A 261 -6.78 13.90 7.18
C ALA A 261 -5.77 14.79 6.45
N GLY A 262 -4.88 15.45 7.19
CA GLY A 262 -3.94 16.42 6.64
C GLY A 262 -2.79 16.75 7.58
N ALA A 263 -2.08 17.85 7.32
CA ALA A 263 -0.84 18.20 8.01
C ALA A 263 -1.01 18.43 9.52
N ASP A 264 -2.22 18.71 10.01
CA ASP A 264 -2.51 18.81 11.43
C ASP A 264 -2.24 17.51 12.21
N GLN A 265 -2.32 16.35 11.55
CA GLN A 265 -2.10 15.04 12.16
C GLN A 265 -0.64 14.82 12.57
N ARG A 266 0.31 15.56 11.99
CA ARG A 266 1.71 15.60 12.45
C ARG A 266 1.82 15.93 13.94
N ARG A 267 0.87 16.72 14.47
CA ARG A 267 0.81 17.08 15.90
C ARG A 267 0.49 15.91 16.82
N PHE A 268 -0.01 14.79 16.28
CA PHE A 268 -0.21 13.57 17.07
C PHE A 268 1.14 12.97 17.51
N GLY A 269 2.18 13.16 16.68
CA GLY A 269 3.51 12.64 16.93
C GLY A 269 3.53 11.11 17.01
N TRP A 270 4.45 10.57 17.82
CA TRP A 270 4.58 9.15 18.11
C TRP A 270 3.75 8.75 19.34
N ASN A 271 2.55 9.29 19.51
CA ASN A 271 1.70 9.02 20.68
C ASN A 271 0.50 8.15 20.31
N ARG A 272 -0.22 7.67 21.35
CA ARG A 272 -1.54 7.08 21.17
C ARG A 272 -2.45 8.05 20.41
N PRO A 273 -3.04 7.64 19.28
CA PRO A 273 -3.80 8.56 18.45
C PRO A 273 -5.06 9.09 19.18
N PRO A 274 -5.49 10.33 18.90
CA PRO A 274 -6.64 10.93 19.57
C PRO A 274 -7.97 10.21 19.28
N TRP A 275 -8.05 9.47 18.18
CA TRP A 275 -9.21 8.67 17.78
C TRP A 275 -9.20 7.23 18.31
N PHE A 276 -8.23 6.85 19.17
CA PHE A 276 -8.08 5.47 19.67
C PHE A 276 -9.36 4.89 20.29
N ALA A 277 -10.07 5.67 21.11
CA ALA A 277 -11.34 5.23 21.72
C ALA A 277 -12.48 5.10 20.70
N LEU A 278 -12.48 5.91 19.64
CA LEU A 278 -13.46 5.83 18.55
C LEU A 278 -13.22 4.59 17.70
N GLN A 279 -11.96 4.31 17.38
CA GLN A 279 -11.56 3.07 16.71
C GLN A 279 -11.92 1.83 17.55
N ALA A 280 -11.77 1.88 18.87
CA ALA A 280 -12.20 0.80 19.77
C ALA A 280 -13.71 0.52 19.64
N GLU A 281 -14.53 1.56 19.53
CA GLU A 281 -15.97 1.41 19.33
C GLU A 281 -16.34 0.88 17.93
N GLU A 282 -15.64 1.33 16.88
CA GLU A 282 -15.79 0.77 15.54
C GLU A 282 -15.45 -0.73 15.53
N HIS A 283 -14.30 -1.11 16.12
CA HIS A 283 -13.89 -2.50 16.29
C HIS A 283 -14.95 -3.32 17.02
N ARG A 284 -15.41 -2.81 18.17
CA ARG A 284 -16.44 -3.47 18.99
C ARG A 284 -17.73 -3.70 18.21
N ALA A 285 -18.14 -2.76 17.36
CA ALA A 285 -19.34 -2.92 16.55
C ALA A 285 -19.24 -4.11 15.59
N PHE A 286 -18.10 -4.29 14.92
CA PHE A 286 -17.89 -5.46 14.06
C PHE A 286 -17.88 -6.77 14.86
N ARG A 287 -17.26 -6.78 16.04
CA ARG A 287 -17.14 -7.99 16.89
C ARG A 287 -18.44 -8.43 17.55
N GLU A 288 -19.21 -7.48 18.06
CA GLU A 288 -20.34 -7.76 18.96
C GLU A 288 -21.70 -7.52 18.31
N ARG A 289 -21.76 -6.77 17.20
CA ARG A 289 -23.01 -6.35 16.57
C ARG A 289 -22.95 -6.51 15.05
N VAL A 290 -22.87 -5.40 14.32
CA VAL A 290 -22.67 -5.35 12.88
C VAL A 290 -22.01 -4.02 12.54
N GLY A 291 -20.89 -4.09 11.84
CA GLY A 291 -20.23 -2.95 11.22
C GLY A 291 -20.50 -2.91 9.72
N ILE A 292 -20.49 -1.71 9.15
CA ILE A 292 -20.60 -1.47 7.72
C ILE A 292 -19.51 -0.51 7.26
N ILE A 293 -18.90 -0.77 6.12
CA ILE A 293 -17.76 -0.01 5.62
C ILE A 293 -17.83 0.16 4.11
N ASP A 294 -17.48 1.35 3.64
CA ASP A 294 -17.30 1.62 2.22
C ASP A 294 -15.92 1.09 1.77
N MET A 295 -15.97 -0.01 1.03
CA MET A 295 -14.80 -0.71 0.49
C MET A 295 -14.60 -0.40 -1.00
N THR A 296 -15.30 0.60 -1.55
CA THR A 296 -15.29 0.93 -2.99
C THR A 296 -13.88 1.10 -3.55
N SER A 297 -12.93 1.57 -2.75
CA SER A 297 -11.54 1.78 -3.19
C SER A 297 -10.77 0.50 -3.53
N PHE A 298 -11.24 -0.70 -3.13
CA PHE A 298 -10.62 -1.96 -3.52
C PHE A 298 -10.41 -2.04 -5.03
N GLY A 299 -9.21 -2.44 -5.43
CA GLY A 299 -8.86 -2.66 -6.82
C GLY A 299 -9.68 -3.82 -7.39
N LYS A 300 -10.23 -3.64 -8.59
CA LYS A 300 -11.03 -4.66 -9.27
C LYS A 300 -10.47 -4.84 -10.67
N ILE A 301 -10.17 -6.08 -11.02
CA ILE A 301 -9.66 -6.45 -12.35
C ILE A 301 -10.57 -7.55 -12.89
N GLU A 302 -11.22 -7.32 -14.02
CA GLU A 302 -11.97 -8.34 -14.74
C GLU A 302 -11.06 -9.00 -15.78
N LEU A 303 -11.16 -10.32 -15.86
CA LEU A 303 -10.56 -11.14 -16.91
C LEU A 303 -11.70 -11.84 -17.66
N ASP A 304 -11.77 -11.61 -18.96
CA ASP A 304 -12.79 -12.18 -19.86
C ASP A 304 -12.11 -12.85 -21.06
N GLY A 305 -12.63 -14.00 -21.48
CA GLY A 305 -12.18 -14.76 -22.64
C GLY A 305 -11.58 -16.13 -22.32
N PRO A 306 -11.41 -16.99 -23.34
CA PRO A 306 -11.05 -18.39 -23.18
C PRO A 306 -9.68 -18.61 -22.52
N GLY A 307 -8.76 -17.63 -22.63
CA GLY A 307 -7.45 -17.72 -21.99
C GLY A 307 -7.44 -17.37 -20.50
N ALA A 308 -8.54 -16.86 -19.94
CA ALA A 308 -8.54 -16.26 -18.60
C ALA A 308 -8.21 -17.29 -17.53
N LEU A 309 -8.83 -18.47 -17.63
CA LEU A 309 -8.59 -19.55 -16.69
C LEU A 309 -7.14 -20.06 -16.77
N ALA A 310 -6.59 -20.23 -17.98
CA ALA A 310 -5.22 -20.71 -18.18
C ALA A 310 -4.18 -19.74 -17.59
N LEU A 311 -4.37 -18.44 -17.78
CA LEU A 311 -3.54 -17.40 -17.15
C LEU A 311 -3.64 -17.46 -15.62
N LEU A 312 -4.87 -17.49 -15.07
CA LEU A 312 -5.09 -17.49 -13.63
C LEU A 312 -4.56 -18.77 -12.96
N GLU A 313 -4.75 -19.94 -13.56
CA GLU A 313 -4.19 -21.20 -13.07
C GLU A 313 -2.67 -21.17 -13.05
N ARG A 314 -2.02 -20.52 -14.03
CA ARG A 314 -0.57 -20.39 -14.03
C ARG A 314 -0.05 -19.47 -12.93
N VAL A 315 -0.67 -18.31 -12.71
CA VAL A 315 -0.10 -17.28 -11.80
C VAL A 315 -0.52 -17.46 -10.35
N CYS A 316 -1.65 -18.12 -10.08
CA CYS A 316 -2.16 -18.29 -8.73
C CYS A 316 -1.62 -19.56 -8.08
N GLY A 317 -1.28 -19.51 -6.79
CA GLY A 317 -0.91 -20.71 -6.03
C GLY A 317 -2.07 -21.67 -5.75
N ASN A 318 -3.31 -21.17 -5.76
CA ASN A 318 -4.52 -21.94 -5.47
C ASN A 318 -5.22 -22.40 -6.76
N GLN A 319 -6.17 -23.32 -6.66
CA GLN A 319 -6.97 -23.79 -7.79
C GLN A 319 -8.14 -22.85 -8.06
N ILE A 320 -8.17 -22.29 -9.27
CA ILE A 320 -9.15 -21.33 -9.78
C ILE A 320 -10.24 -22.03 -10.60
N ASP A 321 -9.94 -23.16 -11.22
CA ASP A 321 -10.91 -23.99 -11.94
C ASP A 321 -11.88 -24.66 -10.95
N ARG A 322 -12.88 -23.87 -10.57
CA ARG A 322 -13.93 -24.19 -9.62
C ARG A 322 -15.28 -23.83 -10.22
N PRO A 323 -16.40 -24.35 -9.73
CA PRO A 323 -17.72 -23.96 -10.23
C PRO A 323 -17.94 -22.43 -10.20
N VAL A 324 -18.73 -21.92 -11.15
CA VAL A 324 -19.16 -20.51 -11.18
C VAL A 324 -19.81 -20.15 -9.85
N GLY A 325 -19.50 -18.96 -9.34
CA GLY A 325 -19.89 -18.49 -8.01
C GLY A 325 -18.83 -18.74 -6.93
N THR A 326 -17.85 -19.61 -7.19
CA THR A 326 -16.77 -19.84 -6.21
C THR A 326 -15.88 -18.61 -6.08
N VAL A 327 -15.56 -18.26 -4.83
CA VAL A 327 -14.59 -17.25 -4.45
C VAL A 327 -13.33 -17.96 -3.92
N VAL A 328 -12.15 -17.54 -4.36
CA VAL A 328 -10.88 -18.18 -4.03
C VAL A 328 -9.90 -17.13 -3.54
N TYR A 329 -9.44 -17.29 -2.29
CA TYR A 329 -8.31 -16.54 -1.75
C TYR A 329 -7.00 -17.21 -2.18
N THR A 330 -6.09 -16.44 -2.77
CA THR A 330 -4.86 -16.96 -3.38
C THR A 330 -3.78 -15.89 -3.47
N GLN A 331 -2.53 -16.35 -3.59
CA GLN A 331 -1.39 -15.48 -3.88
C GLN A 331 -1.06 -15.58 -5.37
N LEU A 332 -0.75 -14.45 -5.98
CA LEU A 332 -0.06 -14.39 -7.26
C LEU A 332 1.42 -14.68 -7.01
N LEU A 333 2.02 -15.61 -7.76
CA LEU A 333 3.38 -16.10 -7.50
C LEU A 333 4.32 -15.80 -8.67
N ASP A 334 5.57 -15.50 -8.33
CA ASP A 334 6.68 -15.51 -9.27
C ASP A 334 7.24 -16.93 -9.48
N ARG A 335 8.21 -17.06 -10.38
CA ARG A 335 8.82 -18.37 -10.71
C ARG A 335 9.65 -18.98 -9.57
N ARG A 336 10.01 -18.20 -8.54
CA ARG A 336 10.71 -18.65 -7.33
C ARG A 336 9.74 -19.00 -6.19
N GLY A 337 8.44 -18.81 -6.39
CA GLY A 337 7.42 -18.99 -5.36
C GLY A 337 7.28 -17.80 -4.41
N GLY A 338 7.87 -16.65 -4.76
CA GLY A 338 7.70 -15.38 -4.07
C GLY A 338 6.32 -14.78 -4.32
N ILE A 339 5.78 -14.05 -3.34
CA ILE A 339 4.40 -13.53 -3.40
C ILE A 339 4.38 -12.17 -4.14
N ALA A 340 3.87 -12.18 -5.37
CA ALA A 340 3.74 -11.02 -6.25
C ALA A 340 2.44 -10.22 -6.03
N GLY A 341 1.46 -10.81 -5.34
CA GLY A 341 0.19 -10.20 -4.96
C GLY A 341 -0.61 -11.14 -4.06
N ASP A 342 -1.55 -10.57 -3.30
CA ASP A 342 -2.46 -11.31 -2.40
C ASP A 342 -3.90 -10.90 -2.71
N VAL A 343 -4.68 -11.83 -3.24
CA VAL A 343 -5.90 -11.49 -3.99
C VAL A 343 -7.04 -12.45 -3.70
N THR A 344 -8.25 -11.97 -3.98
CA THR A 344 -9.45 -12.80 -4.00
C THR A 344 -10.00 -12.86 -5.41
N ILE A 345 -10.20 -14.05 -5.96
CA ILE A 345 -10.73 -14.26 -7.31
C ILE A 345 -12.11 -14.88 -7.22
N THR A 346 -13.07 -14.32 -7.96
CA THR A 346 -14.41 -14.90 -8.11
C THR A 346 -14.64 -15.33 -9.54
N ARG A 347 -15.08 -16.57 -9.74
CA ARG A 347 -15.52 -17.05 -11.06
C ARG A 347 -16.95 -16.59 -11.31
N LEU A 348 -17.12 -15.56 -12.14
CA LEU A 348 -18.41 -14.94 -12.47
C LEU A 348 -19.14 -15.65 -13.63
N GLY A 349 -18.41 -16.43 -14.42
CA GLY A 349 -18.93 -17.24 -15.50
C GLY A 349 -17.91 -18.27 -15.98
N PRO A 350 -18.21 -19.03 -17.04
CA PRO A 350 -17.28 -20.04 -17.56
C PRO A 350 -15.89 -19.48 -17.88
N GLU A 351 -15.84 -18.29 -18.47
CA GLU A 351 -14.62 -17.58 -18.93
C GLU A 351 -14.47 -16.19 -18.30
N ARG A 352 -15.27 -15.86 -17.28
CA ARG A 352 -15.31 -14.53 -16.66
C ARG A 352 -14.91 -14.59 -15.20
N PHE A 353 -13.92 -13.78 -14.83
CA PHE A 353 -13.35 -13.76 -13.49
C PHE A 353 -13.14 -12.33 -13.01
N ARG A 354 -13.44 -12.08 -11.73
CA ARG A 354 -13.07 -10.83 -11.05
C ARG A 354 -12.00 -11.12 -10.03
N LEU A 355 -10.88 -10.44 -10.15
CA LEU A 355 -9.83 -10.35 -9.15
C LEU A 355 -10.03 -9.07 -8.32
N VAL A 356 -10.04 -9.21 -7.01
CA VAL A 356 -10.14 -8.12 -6.04
C VAL A 356 -8.82 -8.03 -5.26
N THR A 357 -8.30 -6.82 -5.16
CA THR A 357 -7.02 -6.51 -4.51
C THR A 357 -7.09 -5.20 -3.74
N GLY A 358 -6.06 -4.89 -2.95
CA GLY A 358 -5.96 -3.63 -2.23
C GLY A 358 -5.94 -2.43 -3.16
N ALA A 359 -6.54 -1.31 -2.73
CA ALA A 359 -6.61 -0.06 -3.48
C ALA A 359 -5.24 0.39 -4.02
N GLY A 360 -4.19 0.18 -3.22
CA GLY A 360 -2.80 0.55 -3.53
C GLY A 360 -2.11 -0.33 -4.58
N TYR A 361 -2.66 -1.50 -4.88
CA TYR A 361 -1.95 -2.60 -5.56
C TYR A 361 -2.54 -2.95 -6.94
N VAL A 362 -3.73 -2.44 -7.27
CA VAL A 362 -4.44 -2.73 -8.52
C VAL A 362 -3.57 -2.62 -9.76
N ASN A 363 -2.73 -1.59 -9.86
CA ASN A 363 -1.89 -1.40 -11.03
C ASN A 363 -0.72 -2.38 -11.05
N SER A 364 -0.13 -2.66 -9.88
CA SER A 364 0.92 -3.65 -9.72
C SER A 364 0.45 -5.03 -10.16
N ASP A 365 -0.74 -5.43 -9.71
CA ASP A 365 -1.32 -6.75 -10.01
C ASP A 365 -1.77 -6.83 -11.49
N LEU A 366 -2.36 -5.75 -12.02
CA LEU A 366 -2.68 -5.64 -13.45
C LEU A 366 -1.42 -5.77 -14.32
N GLY A 367 -0.34 -5.08 -13.95
CA GLY A 367 0.93 -5.17 -14.65
C GLY A 367 1.56 -6.55 -14.54
N TRP A 368 1.44 -7.21 -13.38
CA TRP A 368 1.89 -8.59 -13.20
C TRP A 368 1.15 -9.57 -14.13
N LEU A 369 -0.18 -9.50 -14.17
CA LEU A 369 -0.99 -10.33 -15.07
C LEU A 369 -0.61 -10.12 -16.55
N ARG A 370 -0.34 -8.87 -16.95
CA ARG A 370 0.11 -8.54 -18.31
C ARG A 370 1.51 -9.04 -18.65
N LEU A 371 2.42 -9.08 -17.67
CA LEU A 371 3.76 -9.65 -17.84
C LEU A 371 3.72 -11.18 -17.97
N GLU A 372 2.79 -11.81 -17.25
CA GLU A 372 2.64 -13.27 -17.26
C GLU A 372 1.77 -13.79 -18.40
N GLN A 373 1.03 -12.92 -19.10
CA GLN A 373 0.23 -13.28 -20.26
C GLN A 373 1.11 -13.82 -21.40
N ARG A 374 0.71 -14.95 -21.98
CA ARG A 374 1.40 -15.61 -23.10
C ARG A 374 0.48 -15.63 -24.31
N GLU A 375 1.05 -15.50 -25.50
CA GLU A 375 0.29 -15.64 -26.76
C GLU A 375 -0.45 -16.98 -26.85
N ALA A 376 0.15 -18.04 -26.28
CA ALA A 376 -0.41 -19.39 -26.27
C ALA A 376 -1.63 -19.56 -25.35
N ASP A 377 -1.95 -18.60 -24.46
CA ASP A 377 -3.13 -18.67 -23.60
C ASP A 377 -4.45 -18.49 -24.39
N GLY A 378 -4.37 -17.95 -25.61
CA GLY A 378 -5.55 -17.50 -26.36
C GLY A 378 -6.00 -16.10 -25.96
N ALA A 379 -7.16 -15.69 -26.47
CA ALA A 379 -7.68 -14.35 -26.25
C ALA A 379 -8.07 -14.14 -24.78
N VAL A 380 -7.59 -13.05 -24.19
CA VAL A 380 -7.93 -12.57 -22.86
C VAL A 380 -7.98 -11.05 -22.85
N GLU A 381 -9.09 -10.51 -22.39
CA GLU A 381 -9.23 -9.09 -22.03
C GLU A 381 -8.98 -8.94 -20.53
N ILE A 382 -8.06 -8.05 -20.15
CA ILE A 382 -7.76 -7.72 -18.75
C ILE A 382 -8.05 -6.24 -18.53
N ARG A 383 -9.07 -5.93 -17.73
CA ARG A 383 -9.57 -4.56 -17.54
C ARG A 383 -9.67 -4.21 -16.06
N GLU A 384 -9.15 -3.04 -15.69
CA GLU A 384 -9.44 -2.46 -14.37
C GLU A 384 -10.89 -1.96 -14.36
N THR A 385 -11.67 -2.38 -13.37
CA THR A 385 -13.09 -2.02 -13.19
C THR A 385 -13.37 -1.39 -11.84
N THR A 386 -12.33 -0.87 -11.19
CA THR A 386 -12.40 -0.31 -9.84
C THR A 386 -13.50 0.75 -9.70
N GLU A 387 -13.71 1.59 -10.72
CA GLU A 387 -14.70 2.68 -10.73
C GLU A 387 -16.10 2.25 -11.17
N ASP A 388 -16.22 1.09 -11.81
CA ASP A 388 -17.49 0.57 -12.32
C ASP A 388 -18.41 0.08 -11.19
N LEU A 389 -17.82 -0.24 -10.03
CA LEU A 389 -18.51 -0.86 -8.89
C LEU A 389 -18.10 -0.21 -7.57
N CYS A 390 -19.11 0.18 -6.78
CA CYS A 390 -18.95 0.41 -5.36
C CYS A 390 -18.94 -0.93 -4.61
N VAL A 391 -18.27 -0.96 -3.45
CA VAL A 391 -18.24 -2.14 -2.58
C VAL A 391 -18.65 -1.73 -1.18
N ILE A 392 -19.66 -2.41 -0.64
CA ILE A 392 -20.12 -2.22 0.73
C ILE A 392 -19.79 -3.50 1.50
N GLY A 393 -18.89 -3.43 2.47
CA GLY A 393 -18.65 -4.52 3.41
C GLY A 393 -19.63 -4.40 4.59
N MET A 394 -20.33 -5.46 4.93
CA MET A 394 -21.15 -5.54 6.15
C MET A 394 -20.82 -6.83 6.88
N TRP A 395 -20.25 -6.71 8.09
CA TRP A 395 -19.77 -7.84 8.87
C TRP A 395 -20.11 -7.71 10.34
N GLY A 396 -20.29 -8.85 11.01
CA GLY A 396 -20.57 -8.98 12.43
C GLY A 396 -21.61 -10.06 12.70
N PRO A 397 -21.77 -10.48 13.97
CA PRO A 397 -22.72 -11.52 14.36
C PRO A 397 -24.16 -11.24 13.91
N GLN A 398 -24.55 -9.97 13.81
CA GLN A 398 -25.89 -9.54 13.41
C GLN A 398 -26.03 -9.28 11.90
N ALA A 399 -24.99 -9.46 11.09
CA ALA A 399 -25.03 -9.16 9.66
C ALA A 399 -26.14 -9.93 8.92
N ARG A 400 -26.33 -11.22 9.24
CA ARG A 400 -27.40 -12.03 8.65
C ARG A 400 -28.78 -11.60 9.13
N THR A 401 -28.91 -11.21 10.41
CA THR A 401 -30.17 -10.66 10.96
C THR A 401 -30.59 -9.44 10.16
N VAL A 402 -29.67 -8.51 9.88
CA VAL A 402 -29.95 -7.34 9.03
C VAL A 402 -30.35 -7.76 7.62
N LEU A 403 -29.53 -8.59 6.96
CA LEU A 403 -29.74 -8.94 5.56
C LEU A 403 -31.09 -9.64 5.32
N ARG A 404 -31.49 -10.57 6.20
CA ARG A 404 -32.78 -11.29 6.12
C ARG A 404 -34.02 -10.40 6.16
N THR A 405 -33.90 -9.17 6.67
CA THR A 405 -35.04 -8.22 6.67
C THR A 405 -35.21 -7.51 5.33
N LEU A 406 -34.23 -7.62 4.43
CA LEU A 406 -34.16 -6.87 3.17
C LEU A 406 -34.17 -7.77 1.93
N THR A 407 -34.09 -9.10 2.09
CA THR A 407 -34.00 -10.04 0.98
C THR A 407 -34.89 -11.25 1.19
N ASP A 408 -35.56 -11.67 0.11
CA ASP A 408 -36.27 -12.95 0.03
C ASP A 408 -35.33 -14.10 -0.38
N ASP A 409 -34.12 -13.80 -0.85
CA ASP A 409 -33.12 -14.81 -1.18
C ASP A 409 -32.62 -15.52 0.09
N ASP A 410 -32.42 -16.83 0.00
CA ASP A 410 -31.98 -17.62 1.16
C ASP A 410 -30.49 -17.39 1.47
N VAL A 411 -30.22 -16.58 2.49
CA VAL A 411 -28.86 -16.25 2.97
C VAL A 411 -28.41 -17.11 4.17
N SER A 412 -29.02 -18.29 4.34
CA SER A 412 -28.60 -19.30 5.33
C SER A 412 -27.20 -19.85 5.03
N GLU A 413 -26.61 -20.54 6.01
CA GLU A 413 -25.29 -21.18 5.87
C GLU A 413 -25.27 -22.18 4.70
N ASP A 414 -26.31 -22.99 4.57
CA ASP A 414 -26.40 -24.08 3.59
C ASP A 414 -26.63 -23.54 2.18
N SER A 415 -27.47 -22.51 2.02
CA SER A 415 -27.80 -21.93 0.72
C SER A 415 -26.75 -20.93 0.23
N PHE A 416 -26.10 -20.22 1.14
CA PHE A 416 -25.03 -19.27 0.81
C PHE A 416 -23.77 -19.54 1.65
N PRO A 417 -23.00 -20.60 1.34
CA PRO A 417 -21.79 -20.96 2.08
C PRO A 417 -20.70 -19.88 2.00
N PHE A 418 -19.77 -19.93 2.96
CA PHE A 418 -18.57 -19.10 2.94
C PHE A 418 -17.75 -19.33 1.65
N MET A 419 -17.09 -18.29 1.13
CA MET A 419 -16.34 -18.32 -0.14
C MET A 419 -17.19 -18.62 -1.38
N GLN A 420 -18.45 -18.19 -1.37
CA GLN A 420 -19.34 -18.17 -2.53
C GLN A 420 -19.74 -16.73 -2.86
N GLY A 421 -20.18 -16.51 -4.09
CA GLY A 421 -20.72 -15.25 -4.56
C GLY A 421 -21.83 -15.45 -5.58
N ARG A 422 -22.90 -14.67 -5.44
CA ARG A 422 -24.05 -14.68 -6.36
C ARG A 422 -24.82 -13.37 -6.28
N THR A 423 -25.65 -13.14 -7.28
CA THR A 423 -26.63 -12.05 -7.24
C THR A 423 -27.74 -12.39 -6.26
N ILE A 424 -28.09 -11.43 -5.39
CA ILE A 424 -29.26 -11.44 -4.51
C ILE A 424 -30.02 -10.13 -4.69
N ARG A 425 -31.26 -10.07 -4.18
CA ARG A 425 -32.11 -8.89 -4.19
C ARG A 425 -32.17 -8.26 -2.81
N ILE A 426 -31.77 -7.00 -2.71
CA ILE A 426 -31.94 -6.18 -1.50
C ILE A 426 -33.05 -5.18 -1.80
N GLU A 427 -34.26 -5.39 -1.28
CA GLU A 427 -35.43 -4.49 -1.47
C GLU A 427 -35.64 -4.07 -2.94
N GLY A 428 -35.60 -5.06 -3.84
CA GLY A 428 -35.81 -4.86 -5.28
C GLY A 428 -34.57 -4.45 -6.09
N PHE A 429 -33.39 -4.30 -5.47
CA PHE A 429 -32.14 -4.04 -6.18
C PHE A 429 -31.31 -5.31 -6.33
N ASP A 430 -30.95 -5.66 -7.57
CA ASP A 430 -30.01 -6.75 -7.85
C ASP A 430 -28.59 -6.34 -7.42
N VAL A 431 -28.00 -7.12 -6.52
CA VAL A 431 -26.70 -6.86 -5.90
C VAL A 431 -25.87 -8.14 -5.96
N PHE A 432 -24.64 -8.07 -6.47
CA PHE A 432 -23.72 -9.20 -6.41
C PHE A 432 -23.08 -9.26 -5.01
N ALA A 433 -23.48 -10.26 -4.22
CA ALA A 433 -22.94 -10.47 -2.88
C ALA A 433 -21.85 -11.54 -2.90
N GLN A 434 -20.77 -11.33 -2.15
CA GLN A 434 -19.73 -12.32 -1.88
C GLN A 434 -19.67 -12.57 -0.38
N ARG A 435 -19.76 -13.84 0.03
CA ARG A 435 -19.65 -14.21 1.44
C ARG A 435 -18.19 -14.43 1.81
N VAL A 436 -17.50 -13.32 2.03
CA VAL A 436 -16.09 -13.23 2.44
C VAL A 436 -15.92 -12.21 3.55
N THR A 437 -14.79 -12.23 4.25
CA THR A 437 -14.54 -11.29 5.35
C THR A 437 -13.06 -11.02 5.54
N TYR A 438 -12.70 -9.75 5.72
CA TYR A 438 -11.37 -9.34 6.15
C TYR A 438 -11.30 -9.03 7.65
N VAL A 439 -12.44 -9.02 8.34
CA VAL A 439 -12.51 -8.80 9.79
C VAL A 439 -12.69 -10.10 10.58
N GLY A 440 -12.91 -11.22 9.87
CA GLY A 440 -13.09 -12.57 10.43
C GLY A 440 -14.43 -12.79 11.11
N GLU A 441 -15.41 -11.96 10.79
CA GLU A 441 -16.81 -12.10 11.23
C GLU A 441 -17.72 -12.48 10.06
N LEU A 442 -18.89 -13.03 10.40
CA LEU A 442 -19.97 -13.31 9.46
C LEU A 442 -20.34 -12.05 8.67
N GLY A 443 -20.54 -12.18 7.36
CA GLY A 443 -21.10 -11.10 6.56
C GLY A 443 -20.77 -11.24 5.08
N TRP A 444 -20.93 -10.14 4.34
CA TRP A 444 -20.80 -10.10 2.90
C TRP A 444 -20.14 -8.81 2.43
N GLU A 445 -19.47 -8.90 1.29
CA GLU A 445 -19.16 -7.77 0.43
C GLU A 445 -20.23 -7.66 -0.65
N PHE A 446 -20.80 -6.46 -0.82
CA PHE A 446 -21.82 -6.17 -1.82
C PHE A 446 -21.22 -5.32 -2.93
N TYR A 447 -21.17 -5.87 -4.14
CA TYR A 447 -20.68 -5.20 -5.35
C TYR A 447 -21.87 -4.60 -6.08
N VAL A 448 -21.92 -3.26 -6.11
CA VAL A 448 -23.09 -2.50 -6.57
C VAL A 448 -22.69 -1.45 -7.59
N GLN A 449 -23.55 -1.22 -8.59
CA GLN A 449 -23.36 -0.10 -9.51
C GLN A 449 -23.43 1.23 -8.75
N PRO A 450 -22.59 2.24 -9.07
CA PRO A 450 -22.56 3.53 -8.36
C PRO A 450 -23.94 4.19 -8.21
N ARG A 451 -24.78 4.12 -9.25
CA ARG A 451 -26.15 4.66 -9.25
C ARG A 451 -27.08 4.05 -8.19
N LEU A 452 -26.76 2.84 -7.70
CA LEU A 452 -27.56 2.11 -6.72
C LEU A 452 -26.92 2.13 -5.31
N ALA A 453 -25.65 2.51 -5.21
CA ALA A 453 -24.87 2.36 -3.98
C ALA A 453 -25.51 3.06 -2.78
N VAL A 454 -25.94 4.32 -2.93
CA VAL A 454 -26.62 5.08 -1.86
C VAL A 454 -27.90 4.39 -1.42
N GLN A 455 -28.69 3.87 -2.37
CA GLN A 455 -29.96 3.20 -2.07
C GLN A 455 -29.75 1.90 -1.29
N VAL A 456 -28.75 1.11 -1.65
CA VAL A 456 -28.39 -0.13 -0.94
C VAL A 456 -27.81 0.19 0.44
N TRP A 457 -26.90 1.16 0.53
CA TRP A 457 -26.31 1.61 1.80
C TRP A 457 -27.38 2.09 2.79
N ASP A 458 -28.26 3.00 2.36
CA ASP A 458 -29.29 3.59 3.23
C ASP A 458 -30.26 2.53 3.77
N ARG A 459 -30.57 1.48 2.98
CA ARG A 459 -31.40 0.34 3.41
C ARG A 459 -30.71 -0.56 4.43
N LEU A 460 -29.46 -0.93 4.17
CA LEU A 460 -28.65 -1.73 5.11
C LEU A 460 -28.49 -0.99 6.45
N MET A 461 -28.15 0.30 6.39
CA MET A 461 -28.06 1.17 7.57
C MET A 461 -29.40 1.26 8.30
N ALA A 462 -30.50 1.45 7.58
CA ALA A 462 -31.82 1.58 8.18
C ALA A 462 -32.28 0.31 8.91
N ALA A 463 -32.15 -0.85 8.27
CA ALA A 463 -32.50 -2.14 8.86
C ALA A 463 -31.60 -2.49 10.05
N GLY A 464 -30.31 -2.16 9.96
CA GLY A 464 -29.34 -2.44 11.02
C GLY A 464 -29.48 -1.59 12.27
N ARG A 465 -30.29 -0.52 12.28
CA ARG A 465 -30.44 0.36 13.46
C ARG A 465 -30.92 -0.39 14.70
N THR A 466 -31.82 -1.35 14.54
CA THR A 466 -32.41 -2.12 15.66
C THR A 466 -31.39 -2.99 16.39
N VAL A 467 -30.31 -3.37 15.70
CA VAL A 467 -29.22 -4.19 16.22
C VAL A 467 -27.92 -3.39 16.41
N GLY A 468 -27.99 -2.05 16.32
CA GLY A 468 -26.86 -1.16 16.58
C GLY A 468 -25.77 -1.20 15.49
N ILE A 469 -26.16 -1.23 14.22
CA ILE A 469 -25.21 -1.09 13.08
C ILE A 469 -24.37 0.17 13.20
N ARG A 470 -23.09 0.05 12.88
CA ARG A 470 -22.15 1.18 12.95
C ARG A 470 -21.31 1.30 11.70
N PRO A 471 -21.13 2.50 11.12
CA PRO A 471 -20.11 2.72 10.11
C PRO A 471 -18.71 2.56 10.72
N GLY A 472 -17.80 1.89 10.01
CA GLY A 472 -16.41 1.73 10.42
C GLY A 472 -15.44 2.23 9.37
N GLY A 473 -14.32 2.78 9.82
CA GLY A 473 -13.26 3.25 8.95
C GLY A 473 -12.18 2.19 8.73
N TYR A 474 -11.31 2.45 7.76
CA TYR A 474 -10.21 1.55 7.40
C TYR A 474 -9.22 1.30 8.55
N ARG A 475 -9.10 2.21 9.53
CA ARG A 475 -8.22 2.01 10.69
C ARG A 475 -8.70 0.89 11.59
N ALA A 476 -10.01 0.64 11.68
CA ALA A 476 -10.54 -0.49 12.46
C ALA A 476 -10.12 -1.84 11.87
N LEU A 477 -9.90 -1.91 10.55
CA LEU A 477 -9.57 -3.17 9.87
C LEU A 477 -8.27 -3.79 10.36
N ASP A 478 -7.21 -3.01 10.60
CA ASP A 478 -5.94 -3.58 11.06
C ASP A 478 -6.06 -4.27 12.41
N SER A 479 -6.80 -3.68 13.35
CA SER A 479 -7.09 -4.34 14.63
C SER A 479 -7.89 -5.63 14.42
N LEU A 480 -8.97 -5.56 13.63
CA LEU A 480 -9.86 -6.69 13.40
C LEU A 480 -9.19 -7.86 12.68
N ARG A 481 -8.43 -7.58 11.63
CA ARG A 481 -7.78 -8.59 10.77
C ARG A 481 -6.59 -9.23 11.49
N MET A 482 -5.83 -8.47 12.27
CA MET A 482 -4.68 -9.01 13.03
C MET A 482 -5.13 -9.92 14.17
N GLU A 483 -6.28 -9.65 14.79
CA GLU A 483 -6.83 -10.57 15.80
C GLU A 483 -7.15 -11.97 15.24
N LYS A 484 -7.37 -12.04 13.92
CA LYS A 484 -7.73 -13.25 13.18
C LYS A 484 -6.54 -13.88 12.45
N GLY A 485 -5.34 -13.31 12.60
CA GLY A 485 -4.17 -13.80 11.89
C GLY A 485 -4.15 -13.41 10.41
N TYR A 486 -4.96 -12.47 9.92
CA TYR A 486 -4.94 -12.13 8.50
C TYR A 486 -3.74 -11.26 8.13
N ARG A 487 -3.19 -11.51 6.95
CA ARG A 487 -1.97 -10.88 6.44
C ARG A 487 -2.33 -9.68 5.56
N TYR A 488 -1.34 -8.81 5.37
CA TYR A 488 -1.45 -7.65 4.51
C TYR A 488 -0.29 -7.60 3.51
N TYR A 489 -0.63 -7.63 2.22
CA TYR A 489 0.34 -7.54 1.14
C TYR A 489 1.09 -6.20 1.15
N GLY A 490 2.38 -6.24 0.80
CA GLY A 490 3.28 -5.08 0.84
C GLY A 490 3.85 -4.75 2.22
N THR A 491 3.42 -5.47 3.27
CA THR A 491 3.98 -5.33 4.63
C THR A 491 4.34 -6.68 5.21
N ASP A 492 3.36 -7.58 5.29
CA ASP A 492 3.52 -8.95 5.81
C ASP A 492 3.98 -9.92 4.72
N LEU A 493 3.58 -9.65 3.48
CA LEU A 493 3.87 -10.47 2.30
C LEU A 493 4.59 -9.63 1.25
N THR A 494 5.69 -10.13 0.72
CA THR A 494 6.49 -9.50 -0.32
C THR A 494 6.98 -10.53 -1.33
N LEU A 495 7.68 -10.09 -2.38
CA LEU A 495 8.29 -11.02 -3.35
C LEU A 495 9.42 -11.86 -2.73
N LEU A 496 9.99 -11.43 -1.61
CA LEU A 496 11.02 -12.18 -0.89
C LEU A 496 10.44 -13.25 0.05
N ASP A 497 9.12 -13.27 0.20
CA ASP A 497 8.44 -14.21 1.08
C ASP A 497 7.65 -15.21 0.24
N ASN A 498 7.60 -16.46 0.69
CA ASN A 498 6.80 -17.50 0.05
C ASN A 498 5.59 -17.91 0.92
N PRO A 499 4.53 -18.49 0.32
CA PRO A 499 3.31 -18.86 1.06
C PRO A 499 3.54 -19.82 2.22
N LEU A 500 4.55 -20.70 2.17
CA LEU A 500 4.82 -21.67 3.24
C LEU A 500 5.35 -20.95 4.49
N GLU A 501 6.31 -20.05 4.31
CA GLU A 501 6.87 -19.22 5.38
C GLU A 501 5.84 -18.25 5.94
N ALA A 502 4.94 -17.72 5.09
CA ALA A 502 3.88 -16.79 5.49
C ALA A 502 2.75 -17.45 6.32
N GLY A 503 2.72 -18.78 6.42
CA GLY A 503 1.60 -19.52 7.01
C GLY A 503 0.39 -19.67 6.08
N LEU A 504 0.57 -19.43 4.79
CA LEU A 504 -0.45 -19.49 3.72
C LEU A 504 -0.33 -20.76 2.88
N GLY A 505 0.35 -21.80 3.37
CA GLY A 505 0.49 -23.07 2.64
C GLY A 505 -0.85 -23.74 2.28
N PHE A 506 -1.92 -23.45 3.02
CA PHE A 506 -3.27 -23.90 2.70
C PHE A 506 -3.86 -23.26 1.43
N CYS A 507 -3.25 -22.21 0.88
CA CYS A 507 -3.59 -21.61 -0.41
C CYS A 507 -2.80 -22.22 -1.57
N VAL A 508 -1.83 -23.11 -1.33
CA VAL A 508 -1.02 -23.73 -2.39
C VAL A 508 -1.60 -25.10 -2.75
N ARG A 509 -1.94 -25.32 -4.03
CA ARG A 509 -2.47 -26.60 -4.55
C ARG A 509 -1.45 -27.23 -5.50
N PHE A 510 -0.57 -28.04 -4.95
CA PHE A 510 0.53 -28.70 -5.70
C PHE A 510 0.05 -29.69 -6.76
N ASP A 511 -1.18 -30.17 -6.62
CA ASP A 511 -1.86 -31.17 -7.44
C ASP A 511 -2.63 -30.57 -8.63
N LYS A 512 -2.77 -29.24 -8.71
CA LYS A 512 -3.54 -28.58 -9.78
C LYS A 512 -2.84 -28.54 -11.15
N GLY A 513 -1.60 -29.01 -11.23
CA GLY A 513 -0.76 -28.91 -12.42
C GLY A 513 0.38 -27.92 -12.25
N ASP A 514 0.94 -27.45 -13.38
CA ASP A 514 2.04 -26.49 -13.41
C ASP A 514 1.55 -25.06 -13.11
N PHE A 515 2.30 -24.34 -12.27
CA PHE A 515 2.05 -22.94 -11.93
C PHE A 515 3.35 -22.28 -11.49
N ASN A 516 3.39 -20.95 -11.53
CA ASN A 516 4.57 -20.18 -11.17
C ASN A 516 5.06 -20.52 -9.76
N GLY A 517 6.33 -20.92 -9.65
CA GLY A 517 6.97 -21.23 -8.37
C GLY A 517 6.61 -22.58 -7.78
N ARG A 518 5.82 -23.43 -8.47
CA ARG A 518 5.44 -24.76 -7.99
C ARG A 518 6.63 -25.59 -7.50
N ASP A 519 7.63 -25.74 -8.35
CA ASP A 519 8.78 -26.62 -8.06
C ASP A 519 9.63 -26.04 -6.93
N ALA A 520 9.87 -24.73 -6.93
CA ALA A 520 10.56 -24.05 -5.84
C ALA A 520 9.85 -24.24 -4.49
N LEU A 521 8.51 -24.12 -4.47
CA LEU A 521 7.71 -24.36 -3.27
C LEU A 521 7.68 -25.84 -2.87
N ALA A 522 7.70 -26.77 -3.84
CA ALA A 522 7.74 -28.21 -3.55
C ALA A 522 9.07 -28.59 -2.90
N THR A 523 10.18 -28.05 -3.42
CA THR A 523 11.51 -28.17 -2.81
C THR A 523 11.55 -27.57 -1.42
N ALA A 524 11.04 -26.34 -1.25
CA ALA A 524 10.98 -25.69 0.07
C ALA A 524 10.11 -26.48 1.08
N ARG A 525 8.99 -27.07 0.62
CA ARG A 525 8.13 -27.93 1.44
C ARG A 525 8.86 -29.21 1.88
N ALA A 526 9.62 -29.83 0.97
CA ALA A 526 10.37 -31.05 1.27
C ALA A 526 11.55 -30.80 2.21
N ALA A 527 12.27 -29.69 2.02
CA ALA A 527 13.39 -29.29 2.87
C ALA A 527 12.93 -28.77 4.26
N GLY A 528 11.72 -28.20 4.33
CA GLY A 528 11.21 -27.49 5.49
C GLY A 528 11.64 -26.02 5.49
N VAL A 529 10.74 -25.13 5.92
CA VAL A 529 11.03 -23.70 6.03
C VAL A 529 11.92 -23.40 7.24
N THR A 530 12.84 -22.44 7.12
CA THR A 530 13.77 -22.05 8.18
C THR A 530 13.26 -20.89 9.03
N ARG A 531 12.35 -20.08 8.46
CA ARG A 531 11.64 -18.98 9.13
C ARG A 531 10.13 -19.10 8.91
N ARG A 532 9.35 -18.45 9.77
CA ARG A 532 7.90 -18.35 9.65
C ARG A 532 7.41 -16.99 10.12
N LEU A 533 6.40 -16.45 9.45
CA LEU A 533 5.67 -15.27 9.93
C LEU A 533 4.91 -15.66 11.21
N ARG A 534 5.22 -14.97 12.31
CA ARG A 534 4.68 -15.22 13.64
C ARG A 534 3.89 -14.01 14.13
N THR A 535 2.90 -14.30 14.96
CA THR A 535 2.20 -13.29 15.76
C THR A 535 2.91 -13.07 17.08
N LEU A 536 3.08 -11.80 17.44
CA LEU A 536 3.69 -11.37 18.70
C LEU A 536 2.65 -10.58 19.49
N LEU A 537 2.55 -10.87 20.79
CA LEU A 537 1.90 -9.99 21.76
C LEU A 537 3.01 -9.18 22.44
N VAL A 538 3.04 -7.87 22.19
CA VAL A 538 4.13 -6.98 22.62
C VAL A 538 3.70 -6.18 23.85
N GLY A 539 4.48 -6.28 24.92
CA GLY A 539 4.14 -5.72 26.22
C GLY A 539 2.82 -6.27 26.77
N ASP A 540 2.21 -5.48 27.65
CA ASP A 540 0.95 -5.81 28.31
C ASP A 540 -0.24 -5.15 27.61
N GLU A 541 -1.19 -4.60 28.37
CA GLU A 541 -2.42 -3.99 27.83
C GLU A 541 -2.25 -2.51 27.48
N GLU A 542 -1.18 -1.85 27.92
CA GLU A 542 -0.95 -0.46 27.57
C GLU A 542 -0.64 -0.32 26.09
N TYR A 543 -1.21 0.71 25.45
CA TYR A 543 -0.94 0.99 24.05
C TYR A 543 0.54 1.32 23.85
N LEU A 544 1.19 0.59 22.96
CA LEU A 544 2.56 0.84 22.53
C LEU A 544 2.58 1.43 21.13
N THR A 545 3.49 2.37 20.94
CA THR A 545 3.71 3.10 19.70
C THR A 545 4.61 2.27 18.78
N VAL A 546 4.07 1.14 18.32
CA VAL A 546 4.72 0.23 17.37
C VAL A 546 4.04 0.33 16.01
N TYR A 547 4.83 0.43 14.94
CA TYR A 547 4.34 0.75 13.60
C TYR A 547 4.90 -0.17 12.52
N GLY A 548 5.89 -1.00 12.86
CA GLY A 548 6.62 -1.84 11.92
C GLY A 548 8.01 -1.26 11.64
N GLY A 549 9.02 -2.13 11.64
CA GLY A 549 10.42 -1.73 11.52
C GLY A 549 11.25 -1.85 12.78
N GLU A 550 10.61 -1.97 13.93
CA GLU A 550 11.25 -2.26 15.20
C GLU A 550 11.96 -3.63 15.14
N ALA A 551 13.16 -3.70 15.71
CA ALA A 551 13.94 -4.93 15.73
C ALA A 551 13.43 -5.90 16.81
N VAL A 552 13.38 -7.19 16.47
CA VAL A 552 12.98 -8.28 17.37
C VAL A 552 14.21 -9.06 17.80
N TYR A 553 14.35 -9.27 19.10
CA TYR A 553 15.50 -9.89 19.74
C TYR A 553 15.12 -11.22 20.40
N ALA A 554 16.02 -12.18 20.28
CA ALA A 554 16.04 -13.38 21.11
C ALA A 554 17.49 -13.61 21.56
N ASP A 555 17.68 -13.89 22.85
CA ASP A 555 19.00 -14.13 23.44
C ASP A 555 20.05 -13.05 23.09
N GLY A 556 19.64 -11.78 23.12
CA GLY A 556 20.48 -10.62 22.84
C GLY A 556 20.80 -10.37 21.36
N SER A 557 20.34 -11.23 20.44
CA SER A 557 20.59 -11.11 19.00
C SER A 557 19.34 -10.70 18.23
N ILE A 558 19.50 -9.89 17.17
CA ILE A 558 18.39 -9.55 16.26
C ILE A 558 18.02 -10.81 15.47
N VAL A 559 16.77 -11.22 15.59
CA VAL A 559 16.20 -12.40 14.91
C VAL A 559 15.10 -12.03 13.91
N GLY A 560 14.66 -10.78 13.90
CA GLY A 560 13.61 -10.32 13.01
C GLY A 560 13.35 -8.83 13.11
N ARG A 561 12.29 -8.39 12.43
CA ARG A 561 11.82 -7.01 12.41
C ARG A 561 10.29 -7.03 12.30
N LEU A 562 9.63 -6.18 13.08
CA LEU A 562 8.18 -6.05 13.02
C LEU A 562 7.72 -5.65 11.61
N ARG A 563 6.59 -6.24 11.20
CA ARG A 563 5.85 -5.98 9.97
C ARG A 563 4.60 -5.19 10.32
N SER A 564 3.41 -5.75 10.14
CA SER A 564 2.17 -5.12 10.63
C SER A 564 2.15 -5.02 12.15
N CYS A 565 1.60 -3.92 12.65
CA CYS A 565 1.36 -3.65 14.07
C CYS A 565 -0.03 -3.04 14.24
N ALA A 566 -0.76 -3.47 15.28
CA ALA A 566 -2.02 -2.87 15.69
C ALA A 566 -2.29 -3.14 17.17
N TYR A 567 -3.18 -2.37 17.79
CA TYR A 567 -3.74 -2.73 19.08
C TYR A 567 -5.00 -3.58 18.87
N GLY A 568 -5.02 -4.81 19.39
CA GLY A 568 -6.20 -5.68 19.37
C GLY A 568 -7.14 -5.30 20.50
N PHE A 569 -8.29 -4.70 20.18
CA PHE A 569 -9.21 -4.19 21.20
C PHE A 569 -9.97 -5.29 21.95
N SER A 570 -10.25 -6.43 21.31
CA SER A 570 -10.91 -7.56 21.97
C SER A 570 -9.96 -8.30 22.90
N VAL A 571 -8.70 -8.45 22.50
CA VAL A 571 -7.68 -9.12 23.33
C VAL A 571 -6.95 -8.18 24.29
N ARG A 572 -7.12 -6.86 24.14
CA ARG A 572 -6.46 -5.79 24.91
C ARG A 572 -4.93 -5.91 24.90
N ARG A 573 -4.33 -6.09 23.73
CA ARG A 573 -2.86 -6.25 23.58
C ARG A 573 -2.36 -5.58 22.31
N ASN A 574 -1.09 -5.18 22.31
CA ASN A 574 -0.38 -4.81 21.08
C ASN A 574 -0.03 -6.09 20.32
N ILE A 575 -0.54 -6.20 19.09
CA ILE A 575 -0.30 -7.32 18.20
C ILE A 575 0.67 -6.85 17.12
N ALA A 576 1.70 -7.65 16.86
CA ALA A 576 2.60 -7.43 15.75
C ALA A 576 2.89 -8.73 15.01
N TYR A 577 3.32 -8.61 13.75
CA TYR A 577 3.86 -9.74 13.01
C TYR A 577 5.36 -9.61 12.80
N SER A 578 6.08 -10.73 12.79
CA SER A 578 7.48 -10.80 12.40
C SER A 578 7.82 -12.16 11.79
N TYR A 579 8.65 -12.18 10.76
CA TYR A 579 9.32 -13.42 10.38
C TYR A 579 10.37 -13.75 11.43
N LEU A 580 10.32 -14.96 11.98
CA LEU A 580 11.24 -15.46 12.98
C LEU A 580 11.73 -16.86 12.62
N PRO A 581 12.93 -17.28 13.10
CA PRO A 581 13.38 -18.67 13.01
C PRO A 581 12.30 -19.64 13.50
N VAL A 582 12.12 -20.78 12.82
CA VAL A 582 11.04 -21.74 13.14
C VAL A 582 11.07 -22.27 14.57
N ALA A 583 12.26 -22.34 15.18
CA ALA A 583 12.46 -22.73 16.57
C ALA A 583 11.76 -21.79 17.58
N LEU A 584 11.55 -20.52 17.22
CA LEU A 584 10.75 -19.57 17.98
C LEU A 584 9.26 -19.77 17.65
N GLY A 585 8.69 -20.83 18.21
CA GLY A 585 7.27 -21.18 18.11
C GLY A 585 6.40 -20.49 19.18
N PRO A 586 5.07 -20.71 19.15
CA PRO A 586 4.17 -20.19 20.17
C PRO A 586 4.63 -20.52 21.60
N GLY A 587 4.61 -19.53 22.49
CA GLY A 587 5.13 -19.60 23.86
C GLY A 587 6.58 -19.11 24.00
N ALA A 588 7.33 -18.95 22.91
CA ALA A 588 8.68 -18.39 22.96
C ALA A 588 8.65 -16.92 23.42
N ARG A 589 9.63 -16.53 24.23
CA ARG A 589 9.83 -15.16 24.70
C ARG A 589 10.84 -14.46 23.80
N VAL A 590 10.50 -13.23 23.40
CA VAL A 590 11.36 -12.35 22.60
C VAL A 590 11.25 -10.93 23.15
N GLU A 591 12.07 -10.02 22.67
CA GLU A 591 12.00 -8.60 23.02
C GLU A 591 11.88 -7.75 21.75
N VAL A 592 11.16 -6.63 21.81
CA VAL A 592 11.03 -5.67 20.71
C VAL A 592 11.71 -4.37 21.11
N GLU A 593 12.53 -3.81 20.22
CA GLU A 593 13.11 -2.47 20.42
C GLU A 593 12.10 -1.36 20.10
N VAL A 594 11.59 -0.68 21.11
CA VAL A 594 10.66 0.44 20.96
C VAL A 594 11.36 1.70 21.46
N PHE A 595 11.72 2.61 20.55
CA PHE A 595 12.45 3.86 20.85
C PHE A 595 13.68 3.67 21.75
N GLY A 596 14.48 2.63 21.47
CA GLY A 596 15.71 2.31 22.21
C GLY A 596 15.50 1.49 23.50
N GLN A 597 14.26 1.13 23.84
CA GLN A 597 13.94 0.28 24.99
C GLN A 597 13.54 -1.12 24.55
N ARG A 598 14.01 -2.15 25.28
CA ARG A 598 13.60 -3.56 25.09
C ARG A 598 12.27 -3.79 25.79
N VAL A 599 11.22 -4.07 25.02
CA VAL A 599 9.89 -4.41 25.53
C VAL A 599 9.68 -5.92 25.40
N PRO A 600 9.29 -6.64 26.48
CA PRO A 600 9.00 -8.07 26.40
C PRO A 600 7.87 -8.37 25.42
N ALA A 601 7.99 -9.48 24.69
CA ALA A 601 6.96 -9.97 23.80
C ALA A 601 6.87 -11.50 23.82
N GLU A 602 5.70 -12.02 23.48
CA GLU A 602 5.43 -13.46 23.39
C GLU A 602 5.08 -13.83 21.96
N VAL A 603 5.74 -14.87 21.43
CA VAL A 603 5.29 -15.51 20.20
C VAL A 603 3.98 -16.23 20.48
N HIS A 604 2.93 -15.88 19.75
CA HIS A 604 1.59 -16.43 19.92
C HIS A 604 1.17 -17.24 18.68
N ARG A 605 0.05 -17.96 18.81
CA ARG A 605 -0.66 -18.54 17.65
C ARG A 605 -1.18 -17.41 16.75
N ASP A 606 -1.25 -17.69 15.45
CA ASP A 606 -1.57 -16.68 14.42
C ASP A 606 -2.91 -15.97 14.65
N ALA A 607 -3.98 -16.73 14.88
CA ALA A 607 -5.23 -16.17 15.36
C ALA A 607 -5.19 -16.08 16.89
N VAL A 608 -5.26 -14.85 17.43
CA VAL A 608 -5.30 -14.62 18.89
C VAL A 608 -6.71 -14.82 19.45
N LEU A 609 -7.74 -14.64 18.63
CA LEU A 609 -9.12 -14.97 18.98
C LEU A 609 -9.49 -16.38 18.47
N LYS A 610 -9.83 -17.26 19.41
CA LYS A 610 -10.44 -18.55 19.07
C LYS A 610 -11.85 -18.34 18.53
N ARG A 611 -12.30 -19.32 17.76
CA ARG A 611 -13.62 -19.33 17.11
C ARG A 611 -14.77 -19.27 18.12
N GLU A 612 -14.63 -19.97 19.24
CA GLU A 612 -15.65 -20.04 20.30
C GLU A 612 -15.77 -18.74 21.10
N GLN A 613 -14.83 -17.81 20.91
CA GLN A 613 -14.83 -16.49 21.54
C GLN A 613 -15.48 -15.43 20.64
N LEU A 614 -15.89 -15.80 19.42
CA LEU A 614 -16.70 -14.95 18.54
C LEU A 614 -18.18 -15.15 18.87
N ALA A 615 -18.96 -14.07 18.93
CA ALA A 615 -20.39 -14.15 19.19
C ALA A 615 -21.14 -14.73 17.97
N GLY A 616 -22.14 -15.59 18.20
CA GLY A 616 -23.06 -16.11 17.16
C GLY A 616 -23.18 -17.64 17.14
N GLU A 617 -24.41 -18.14 17.09
CA GLU A 617 -24.71 -19.58 16.93
C GLU A 617 -24.26 -20.08 15.54
N ASP A 618 -23.60 -21.24 15.52
CA ASP A 618 -23.27 -22.04 14.32
C ASP A 618 -22.35 -21.40 13.25
N LEU A 619 -21.20 -20.87 13.67
CA LEU A 619 -20.07 -20.77 12.73
C LEU A 619 -19.47 -22.16 12.54
N LYS A 620 -19.90 -22.96 11.55
CA LYS A 620 -19.26 -24.25 11.18
C LYS A 620 -18.11 -24.15 10.17
N HIS A 621 -17.93 -23.04 9.44
CA HIS A 621 -16.76 -22.83 8.54
C HIS A 621 -16.08 -21.44 8.48
N ALA A 622 -16.08 -20.62 9.54
CA ALA A 622 -15.21 -19.43 9.56
C ALA A 622 -13.73 -19.86 9.75
N ALA A 623 -12.91 -19.62 8.73
CA ALA A 623 -11.67 -20.34 8.41
C ALA A 623 -10.57 -20.40 9.50
N SER A 624 -9.89 -21.55 9.49
CA SER A 624 -8.60 -21.90 10.10
C SER A 624 -7.42 -21.14 9.51
#